data_AF-A0A8H3BD29-F1
#
_entry.id   AF-A0A8H3BD29-F1
#
_cell.length_a   1.000
_cell.length_b   1.000
_cell.length_c   1.000
_cell.angle_alpha   90.00
_cell.angle_beta   90.00
_cell.angle_gamma   90.00
#
_symmetry.space_group_name_H-M   'P 1'
#
loop_
_entity.id
_entity.type
_entity.pdbx_description
1 polymer ?
#
loop_
_entity_poly.entity_id
_entity_poly.type
_entity_poly.pdbx_seq_one_letter_code
_entity_poly.pdbx_strand_id
1 'polypeptide(L)'
;MSTEYTVLFANQVFANQTFKLSRAQIEFDSPNFFTSYFDQFDQHPPRELELSRDPYLFTIILRYLNGYQILPLHPALVPPYCTLGTTLADLRADARFYHLDGLTDLLSSHENQANELTIQYAEVIGHYDTKPNLFEPTADFSIVVADFSLKLSSQQQYQVVSTQGNFRAAPTNRDSAGADRFYLSLLNERIVREVLQRDGYTTHVKRWEQLGWIRELPSNCRRRSTIVIKLWTEPTFKAD
;
A
#
# COMPACT_ATOMS: atom_id res chain seq x y z
N MET A 1 -30.93 -14.90 23.61
CA MET A 1 -29.60 -14.72 24.22
C MET A 1 -28.57 -14.80 23.11
N SER A 2 -27.69 -13.81 22.96
CA SER A 2 -26.62 -13.88 21.95
C SER A 2 -25.58 -14.90 22.41
N THR A 3 -25.34 -15.95 21.62
CA THR A 3 -24.27 -16.91 21.91
C THR A 3 -22.95 -16.25 21.59
N GLU A 4 -22.13 -16.00 22.62
CA GLU A 4 -20.76 -15.51 22.50
C GLU A 4 -19.78 -16.70 22.57
N TYR A 5 -18.84 -16.72 21.64
CA TYR A 5 -17.73 -17.66 21.55
C TYR A 5 -16.43 -16.91 21.84
N THR A 6 -15.53 -17.53 22.59
CA THR A 6 -14.25 -16.94 22.98
C THR A 6 -13.12 -17.65 22.27
N VAL A 7 -12.23 -16.88 21.64
CA VAL A 7 -11.01 -17.39 21.03
C VAL A 7 -9.82 -16.79 21.78
N LEU A 8 -8.98 -17.66 22.31
CA LEU A 8 -7.82 -17.35 23.12
C LEU A 8 -6.56 -17.60 22.31
N PHE A 9 -5.70 -16.61 22.22
CA PHE A 9 -4.39 -16.76 21.58
C PHE A 9 -3.35 -16.84 22.68
N ALA A 10 -2.81 -18.04 22.88
CA ALA A 10 -1.72 -18.30 23.79
C ALA A 10 -0.44 -18.50 22.99
N ASN A 11 0.54 -17.62 23.19
CA ASN A 11 1.86 -17.81 22.62
C ASN A 11 2.94 -17.47 23.65
N GLN A 12 4.18 -17.91 23.40
CA GLN A 12 5.31 -17.65 24.29
C GLN A 12 6.06 -16.34 23.97
N VAL A 13 5.60 -15.56 22.99
CA VAL A 13 6.36 -14.44 22.39
C VAL A 13 5.62 -13.08 22.49
N PHE A 14 4.30 -13.10 22.50
CA PHE A 14 3.40 -11.94 22.59
C PHE A 14 2.51 -12.06 23.84
N ALA A 15 1.83 -10.97 24.21
CA ALA A 15 0.82 -11.03 25.26
C ALA A 15 -0.38 -11.86 24.79
N ASN A 16 -0.92 -12.68 25.69
CA ASN A 16 -2.15 -13.42 25.42
C ASN A 16 -3.27 -12.45 25.01
N GLN A 17 -3.94 -12.76 23.91
CA GLN A 17 -5.08 -11.97 23.44
C GLN A 17 -6.34 -12.82 23.41
N THR A 18 -7.47 -12.18 23.73
CA THR A 18 -8.77 -12.81 23.78
C THR A 18 -9.72 -12.06 22.86
N PHE A 19 -10.40 -12.80 21.99
CA PHE A 19 -11.40 -12.26 21.08
C PHE A 19 -12.75 -12.91 21.36
N LYS A 20 -13.80 -12.09 21.33
CA LYS A 20 -15.18 -12.56 21.42
C LYS A 20 -15.81 -12.51 20.04
N LEU A 21 -16.38 -13.63 19.61
CA LEU A 21 -17.08 -13.78 18.35
C LEU A 21 -18.54 -14.14 18.64
N SER A 22 -19.43 -13.56 17.86
CA SER A 22 -20.85 -13.91 17.78
C SER A 22 -21.07 -15.02 16.77
N ARG A 23 -22.26 -15.63 16.82
CA ARG A 23 -22.68 -16.63 15.83
C ARG A 23 -22.57 -16.13 14.39
N ALA A 24 -23.05 -14.92 14.12
CA ALA A 24 -23.02 -14.35 12.78
C ALA A 24 -21.59 -14.17 12.25
N GLN A 25 -20.62 -13.82 13.12
CA GLN A 25 -19.22 -13.68 12.73
C GLN A 25 -18.59 -15.03 12.37
N ILE A 26 -18.87 -16.09 13.13
CA ILE A 26 -18.33 -17.42 12.80
C ILE A 26 -18.99 -17.99 11.54
N GLU A 27 -20.25 -17.65 11.26
CA GLU A 27 -20.98 -18.15 10.07
C GLU A 27 -20.69 -17.35 8.79
N PHE A 28 -20.06 -16.18 8.88
CA PHE A 28 -19.89 -15.24 7.77
C PHE A 28 -19.26 -15.86 6.52
N ASP A 29 -18.18 -16.62 6.71
CA ASP A 29 -17.46 -17.34 5.65
C ASP A 29 -17.52 -18.84 5.97
N SER A 30 -18.74 -19.36 6.13
CA SER A 30 -18.99 -20.77 6.44
C SER A 30 -19.08 -21.62 5.17
N PRO A 31 -18.72 -22.92 5.24
CA PRO A 31 -18.19 -23.62 6.40
C PRO A 31 -16.72 -23.26 6.67
N ASN A 32 -16.35 -23.12 7.94
CA ASN A 32 -14.97 -22.85 8.35
C ASN A 32 -14.58 -23.61 9.63
N PHE A 33 -13.36 -23.37 10.09
CA PHE A 33 -12.80 -23.95 11.31
C PHE A 33 -13.65 -23.63 12.55
N PHE A 34 -14.14 -22.39 12.68
CA PHE A 34 -14.91 -21.97 13.85
C PHE A 34 -16.30 -22.61 13.90
N THR A 35 -17.02 -22.63 12.77
CA THR A 35 -18.31 -23.34 12.70
C THR A 35 -18.12 -24.82 13.00
N SER A 36 -17.08 -25.44 12.44
CA SER A 36 -16.78 -26.85 12.70
C SER A 36 -16.45 -27.11 14.18
N TYR A 37 -15.64 -26.26 14.81
CA TYR A 37 -15.22 -26.44 16.20
C TYR A 37 -16.37 -26.21 17.19
N PHE A 38 -17.12 -25.11 17.02
CA PHE A 38 -18.19 -24.74 17.95
C PHE A 38 -19.47 -25.56 17.77
N ASP A 39 -19.71 -26.15 16.60
CA ASP A 39 -20.88 -27.00 16.33
C ASP A 39 -20.65 -28.49 16.63
N GLN A 40 -19.42 -28.91 16.96
CA GLN A 40 -19.09 -30.30 17.23
C GLN A 40 -19.70 -30.89 18.52
N PHE A 41 -20.32 -30.07 19.37
CA PHE A 41 -20.72 -30.48 20.71
C PHE A 41 -22.18 -30.09 20.99
N ASP A 42 -23.09 -30.99 20.61
CA ASP A 42 -24.56 -30.82 20.72
C ASP A 42 -25.09 -30.61 22.14
N GLN A 43 -24.33 -31.05 23.16
CA GLN A 43 -24.81 -31.03 24.56
C GLN A 43 -24.19 -29.89 25.39
N HIS A 44 -22.93 -29.51 25.10
CA HIS A 44 -22.20 -28.43 25.77
C HIS A 44 -21.11 -27.87 24.83
N PRO A 45 -21.44 -26.90 23.94
CA PRO A 45 -20.44 -26.33 23.05
C PRO A 45 -19.28 -25.73 23.85
N PRO A 46 -18.02 -26.11 23.59
CA PRO A 46 -16.87 -25.46 24.20
C PRO A 46 -16.97 -23.98 23.85
N ARG A 47 -17.04 -23.12 24.86
CA ARG A 47 -17.14 -21.68 24.65
C ARG A 47 -15.80 -21.03 24.41
N GLU A 48 -14.72 -21.78 24.58
CA GLU A 48 -13.35 -21.30 24.52
C GLU A 48 -12.56 -22.18 23.54
N LEU A 49 -11.88 -21.53 22.61
CA LEU A 49 -10.97 -22.14 21.65
C LEU A 49 -9.59 -21.51 21.85
N GLU A 50 -8.58 -22.32 22.17
CA GLU A 50 -7.20 -21.88 22.28
C GLU A 50 -6.45 -22.09 20.96
N LEU A 51 -5.73 -21.06 20.50
CA LEU A 51 -4.98 -21.06 19.25
C LEU A 51 -3.54 -20.60 19.47
N SER A 52 -2.60 -21.32 18.88
CA SER A 52 -1.19 -20.92 18.79
C SER A 52 -0.89 -20.20 17.46
N ARG A 53 -1.63 -19.13 17.15
CA ARG A 53 -1.45 -18.30 15.94
C ARG A 53 -1.15 -16.85 16.31
N ASP A 54 -0.92 -15.99 15.32
CA ASP A 54 -0.61 -14.58 15.55
C ASP A 54 -1.88 -13.77 15.87
N PRO A 55 -2.01 -13.21 17.08
CA PRO A 55 -3.21 -12.45 17.45
C PRO A 55 -3.33 -11.09 16.72
N TYR A 56 -2.23 -10.51 16.24
CA TYR A 56 -2.28 -9.27 15.45
C TYR A 56 -2.85 -9.53 14.06
N LEU A 57 -2.47 -10.64 13.42
CA LEU A 57 -3.07 -11.07 12.15
C LEU A 57 -4.54 -11.44 12.35
N PHE A 58 -4.88 -12.09 13.47
CA PHE A 58 -6.27 -12.39 13.79
C PHE A 58 -7.15 -11.15 13.92
N THR A 59 -6.60 -10.01 14.32
CA THR A 59 -7.33 -8.73 14.32
C THR A 59 -7.82 -8.34 12.91
N ILE A 60 -7.03 -8.64 11.87
CA ILE A 60 -7.42 -8.40 10.47
C ILE A 60 -8.51 -9.40 10.05
N ILE A 61 -8.37 -10.67 10.45
CA ILE A 61 -9.38 -11.72 10.19
C ILE A 61 -10.70 -11.37 10.85
N LEU A 62 -10.70 -10.88 12.09
CA LEU A 62 -11.91 -10.46 12.77
C LEU A 62 -12.63 -9.32 12.05
N ARG A 63 -11.88 -8.39 11.44
CA ARG A 63 -12.50 -7.36 10.58
C ARG A 63 -13.16 -7.97 9.35
N TYR A 64 -12.52 -8.96 8.74
CA TYR A 64 -13.13 -9.70 7.63
C TYR A 64 -14.41 -10.43 8.06
N LEU A 65 -14.39 -11.14 9.18
CA LEU A 65 -15.58 -11.84 9.73
C LEU A 65 -16.70 -10.89 10.16
N ASN A 66 -16.40 -9.60 10.39
CA ASN A 66 -17.38 -8.54 10.56
C ASN A 66 -17.98 -8.03 9.25
N GLY A 67 -17.58 -8.58 8.10
CA GLY A 67 -18.00 -8.15 6.77
C GLY A 67 -17.29 -6.91 6.23
N TYR A 68 -16.20 -6.46 6.86
CA TYR A 68 -15.44 -5.32 6.34
C TYR A 68 -14.55 -5.71 5.17
N GLN A 69 -14.44 -4.82 4.20
CA GLN A 69 -13.42 -4.90 3.17
C GLN A 69 -12.03 -4.65 3.79
N ILE A 70 -11.14 -5.64 3.72
CA ILE A 70 -9.80 -5.56 4.31
C ILE A 70 -8.70 -5.19 3.30
N LEU A 71 -9.02 -5.20 2.01
CA LEU A 71 -8.10 -4.84 0.93
C LEU A 71 -8.53 -3.57 0.19
N PRO A 72 -7.59 -2.69 -0.21
CA PRO A 72 -6.15 -2.76 0.05
C PRO A 72 -5.84 -2.61 1.55
N LEU A 73 -4.86 -3.36 2.06
CA LEU A 73 -4.58 -3.39 3.48
C LEU A 73 -4.01 -2.05 3.94
N HIS A 74 -4.67 -1.44 4.93
CA HIS A 74 -4.24 -0.17 5.49
C HIS A 74 -2.90 -0.33 6.25
N PRO A 75 -1.90 0.56 6.05
CA PRO A 75 -0.58 0.42 6.68
C PRO A 75 -0.61 0.31 8.22
N ALA A 76 -1.56 0.97 8.89
CA ALA A 76 -1.71 0.88 10.35
C ALA A 76 -2.19 -0.50 10.86
N LEU A 77 -2.65 -1.39 9.98
CA LEU A 77 -3.03 -2.76 10.32
C LEU A 77 -1.88 -3.76 10.13
N VAL A 78 -0.77 -3.34 9.51
CA VAL A 78 0.42 -4.17 9.35
C VAL A 78 1.07 -4.33 10.72
N PRO A 79 1.26 -5.57 11.23
CA PRO A 79 1.96 -5.79 12.49
C PRO A 79 3.35 -5.15 12.46
N PRO A 80 3.83 -4.58 13.57
CA PRO A 80 5.06 -3.78 13.60
C PRO A 80 6.33 -4.57 13.25
N TYR A 81 6.27 -5.90 13.30
CA TYR A 81 7.33 -6.83 12.95
C TYR A 81 7.21 -7.41 11.52
N CYS A 82 6.21 -6.96 10.75
CA CYS A 82 5.96 -7.41 9.39
C CYS A 82 6.10 -6.27 8.37
N THR A 83 6.37 -6.64 7.13
CA THR A 83 6.12 -5.78 5.96
C THR A 83 4.71 -6.02 5.42
N LEU A 84 4.17 -5.12 4.61
CA LEU A 84 2.89 -5.34 3.92
C LEU A 84 2.85 -6.67 3.16
N GLY A 85 3.94 -7.02 2.46
CA GLY A 85 4.02 -8.26 1.70
C GLY A 85 3.99 -9.51 2.58
N THR A 86 4.76 -9.53 3.67
CA THR A 86 4.76 -10.66 4.61
C THR A 86 3.42 -10.77 5.34
N THR A 87 2.81 -9.64 5.74
CA THR A 87 1.46 -9.63 6.34
C THR A 87 0.41 -10.25 5.42
N LEU A 88 0.41 -9.92 4.13
CA LEU A 88 -0.54 -10.51 3.18
C LEU A 88 -0.30 -12.02 2.99
N ALA A 89 0.96 -12.46 2.95
CA ALA A 89 1.32 -13.87 2.85
C ALA A 89 0.90 -14.66 4.10
N ASP A 90 1.20 -14.13 5.30
CA ASP A 90 0.87 -14.77 6.57
C ASP A 90 -0.65 -14.77 6.81
N LEU A 91 -1.35 -13.68 6.46
CA LEU A 91 -2.81 -13.61 6.52
C LEU A 91 -3.46 -14.67 5.60
N ARG A 92 -2.88 -14.95 4.43
CA ARG A 92 -3.34 -16.02 3.54
C ARG A 92 -3.10 -17.40 4.16
N ALA A 93 -1.97 -17.59 4.84
CA ALA A 93 -1.69 -18.84 5.55
C ALA A 93 -2.71 -19.06 6.70
N ASP A 94 -3.04 -18.01 7.44
CA ASP A 94 -4.09 -18.06 8.47
C ASP A 94 -5.48 -18.30 7.87
N ALA A 95 -5.84 -17.62 6.78
CA ALA A 95 -7.13 -17.84 6.10
C ALA A 95 -7.32 -19.31 5.71
N ARG A 96 -6.27 -19.95 5.18
CA ARG A 96 -6.27 -21.39 4.86
C ARG A 96 -6.38 -22.26 6.11
N PHE A 97 -5.66 -21.92 7.18
CA PHE A 97 -5.73 -22.65 8.45
C PHE A 97 -7.15 -22.62 9.02
N TYR A 98 -7.82 -21.46 8.97
CA TYR A 98 -9.18 -21.30 9.46
C TYR A 98 -10.25 -21.78 8.47
N HIS A 99 -9.88 -22.29 7.29
CA HIS A 99 -10.81 -22.65 6.22
C HIS A 99 -11.76 -21.51 5.85
N LEU A 100 -11.22 -20.29 5.74
CA LEU A 100 -11.95 -19.10 5.27
C LEU A 100 -11.73 -18.99 3.76
N ASP A 101 -12.53 -19.72 2.99
CA ASP A 101 -12.36 -19.85 1.54
C ASP A 101 -12.56 -18.50 0.84
N GLY A 102 -13.59 -17.73 1.23
CA GLY A 102 -13.83 -16.40 0.68
C GLY A 102 -12.66 -15.45 0.93
N LEU A 103 -12.04 -15.50 2.11
CA LEU A 103 -10.85 -14.72 2.42
C LEU A 103 -9.63 -15.19 1.61
N THR A 104 -9.47 -16.50 1.45
CA THR A 104 -8.38 -17.10 0.69
C THR A 104 -8.45 -16.66 -0.78
N ASP A 105 -9.64 -16.68 -1.37
CA ASP A 105 -9.88 -16.25 -2.75
C ASP A 105 -9.64 -14.75 -2.93
N LEU A 106 -10.08 -13.93 -1.97
CA LEU A 106 -9.86 -12.49 -1.96
C LEU A 106 -8.35 -12.15 -1.93
N LEU A 107 -7.57 -12.83 -1.07
CA LEU A 107 -6.12 -12.63 -0.96
C LEU A 107 -5.34 -13.18 -2.14
N SER A 108 -5.83 -14.24 -2.79
CA SER A 108 -5.20 -14.82 -4.00
C SER A 108 -5.48 -13.97 -5.22
N SER A 109 -6.71 -13.48 -5.38
CA SER A 109 -7.10 -12.57 -6.47
C SER A 109 -6.31 -11.26 -6.41
N HIS A 110 -6.08 -10.71 -5.21
CA HIS A 110 -5.27 -9.52 -5.04
C HIS A 110 -3.80 -9.72 -5.45
N GLU A 111 -3.22 -10.88 -5.14
CA GLU A 111 -1.88 -11.24 -5.58
C GLU A 111 -1.81 -11.46 -7.09
N ASN A 112 -2.83 -12.09 -7.69
CA ASN A 112 -2.92 -12.23 -9.14
C ASN A 112 -3.02 -10.86 -9.82
N GLN A 113 -3.84 -9.95 -9.29
CA GLN A 113 -3.88 -8.56 -9.78
C GLN A 113 -2.51 -7.87 -9.61
N ALA A 114 -1.81 -8.07 -8.49
CA ALA A 114 -0.48 -7.50 -8.31
C ALA A 114 0.57 -8.13 -9.26
N ASN A 115 0.43 -9.42 -9.59
CA ASN A 115 1.30 -10.16 -10.51
C ASN A 115 0.99 -9.91 -11.98
N GLU A 116 -0.24 -9.54 -12.33
CA GLU A 116 -0.63 -9.06 -13.66
C GLU A 116 -0.10 -7.65 -13.94
N LEU A 117 0.20 -6.88 -12.90
CA LEU A 117 0.77 -5.54 -13.07
C LEU A 117 2.23 -5.63 -13.48
N THR A 118 2.53 -5.00 -14.61
CA THR A 118 3.90 -4.76 -15.05
C THR A 118 4.46 -3.56 -14.32
N ILE A 119 5.63 -3.75 -13.71
CA ILE A 119 6.40 -2.64 -13.12
C ILE A 119 7.11 -1.89 -14.25
N GLN A 120 6.82 -0.61 -14.36
CA GLN A 120 7.52 0.30 -15.27
C GLN A 120 8.18 1.43 -14.47
N TYR A 121 9.27 1.96 -15.00
CA TYR A 121 9.90 3.17 -14.46
C TYR A 121 9.54 4.33 -15.37
N ALA A 122 9.41 5.52 -14.81
CA ALA A 122 9.12 6.71 -15.60
C ALA A 122 9.77 7.94 -14.98
N GLU A 123 9.97 8.94 -15.83
CA GLU A 123 10.48 10.25 -15.47
C GLU A 123 9.41 11.29 -15.83
N VAL A 124 8.95 12.05 -14.85
CA VAL A 124 8.09 13.22 -15.07
C VAL A 124 9.01 14.44 -15.10
N ILE A 125 9.19 14.98 -16.31
CA ILE A 125 10.21 15.99 -16.61
C ILE A 125 9.51 17.26 -17.03
N GLY A 126 9.93 18.39 -16.48
CA GLY A 126 9.38 19.69 -16.81
C GLY A 126 10.13 20.83 -16.14
N HIS A 127 9.63 22.04 -16.31
CA HIS A 127 10.22 23.26 -15.83
C HIS A 127 9.18 24.13 -15.15
N TYR A 128 9.61 24.96 -14.22
CA TYR A 128 8.75 25.98 -13.64
C TYR A 128 9.56 27.13 -13.07
N ASP A 129 8.93 28.30 -12.97
CA ASP A 129 9.55 29.50 -12.45
C ASP A 129 9.19 29.72 -10.97
N THR A 130 10.20 30.08 -10.19
CA THR A 130 10.14 30.41 -8.76
C THR A 130 10.63 31.83 -8.52
N LYS A 131 10.33 32.39 -7.35
CA LYS A 131 11.10 33.52 -6.84
C LYS A 131 12.54 33.09 -6.50
N PRO A 132 13.51 34.02 -6.44
CA PRO A 132 14.86 33.71 -5.98
C PRO A 132 14.82 33.05 -4.59
N ASN A 133 15.61 31.98 -4.41
CA ASN A 133 15.73 31.23 -3.15
C ASN A 133 14.44 30.57 -2.63
N LEU A 134 13.35 30.55 -3.41
CA LEU A 134 12.12 29.84 -3.09
C LEU A 134 11.96 28.60 -3.98
N PHE A 135 11.21 27.63 -3.46
CA PHE A 135 10.92 26.37 -4.12
C PHE A 135 9.55 26.32 -4.79
N GLU A 136 8.64 27.18 -4.34
CA GLU A 136 7.26 27.23 -4.81
C GLU A 136 7.18 27.85 -6.20
N PRO A 137 6.38 27.26 -7.11
CA PRO A 137 6.07 27.88 -8.38
C PRO A 137 5.38 29.24 -8.20
N THR A 138 5.68 30.17 -9.10
CA THR A 138 5.06 31.50 -9.14
C THR A 138 3.81 31.57 -10.03
N ALA A 139 3.73 30.68 -11.01
CA ALA A 139 2.58 30.54 -11.89
C ALA A 139 1.49 29.66 -11.26
N ASP A 140 0.27 29.76 -11.79
CA ASP A 140 -0.81 28.84 -11.47
C ASP A 140 -0.38 27.39 -11.71
N PHE A 141 -0.83 26.49 -10.82
CA PHE A 141 -0.37 25.10 -10.84
C PHE A 141 -0.73 24.37 -12.15
N SER A 142 -1.84 24.74 -12.79
CA SER A 142 -2.20 24.22 -14.11
C SER A 142 -1.17 24.56 -15.20
N ILE A 143 -0.60 25.77 -15.15
CA ILE A 143 0.46 26.22 -16.06
C ILE A 143 1.75 25.45 -15.77
N VAL A 144 2.06 25.25 -14.48
CA VAL A 144 3.22 24.45 -14.05
C VAL A 144 3.11 23.05 -14.62
N VAL A 145 1.99 22.35 -14.39
CA VAL A 145 1.78 20.97 -14.85
C VAL A 145 1.82 20.87 -16.37
N ALA A 146 1.34 21.87 -17.10
CA ALA A 146 1.35 21.88 -18.56
C ALA A 146 2.76 21.71 -19.17
N ASP A 147 3.81 22.17 -18.47
CA ASP A 147 5.20 22.04 -18.91
C ASP A 147 5.83 20.67 -18.54
N PHE A 148 5.13 19.84 -17.78
CA PHE A 148 5.59 18.49 -17.44
C PHE A 148 5.05 17.43 -18.39
N SER A 149 5.93 16.51 -18.77
CA SER A 149 5.62 15.32 -19.57
C SER A 149 6.13 14.06 -18.88
N LEU A 150 5.38 12.96 -19.00
CA LEU A 150 5.81 11.65 -18.53
C LEU A 150 6.59 10.94 -19.65
N LYS A 151 7.76 10.38 -19.31
CA LYS A 151 8.57 9.57 -20.20
C LYS A 151 8.84 8.21 -19.56
N LEU A 152 8.50 7.13 -20.26
CA LEU A 152 8.88 5.78 -19.81
C LEU A 152 10.40 5.61 -19.82
N SER A 153 10.88 4.90 -18.80
CA SER A 153 12.28 4.65 -18.51
C SER A 153 12.44 3.19 -18.05
N SER A 154 13.66 2.68 -18.05
CA SER A 154 13.99 1.34 -17.58
C SER A 154 14.52 1.35 -16.15
N GLN A 155 14.49 0.19 -15.50
CA GLN A 155 15.11 0.03 -14.18
C GLN A 155 16.61 0.36 -14.20
N GLN A 156 17.31 0.03 -15.29
CA GLN A 156 18.73 0.35 -15.47
C GLN A 156 18.96 1.86 -15.55
N GLN A 157 18.08 2.59 -16.26
CA GLN A 157 18.13 4.05 -16.33
C GLN A 157 17.89 4.68 -14.96
N TYR A 158 16.92 4.18 -14.19
CA TYR A 158 16.73 4.60 -12.80
C TYR A 158 17.99 4.38 -11.95
N GLN A 159 18.63 3.21 -12.05
CA GLN A 159 19.86 2.93 -11.30
C GLN A 159 20.96 3.95 -11.64
N VAL A 160 21.13 4.29 -12.92
CA VAL A 160 22.09 5.33 -13.35
C VAL A 160 21.72 6.71 -12.82
N VAL A 161 20.44 7.07 -12.83
CA VAL A 161 19.96 8.36 -12.30
C VAL A 161 20.16 8.44 -10.78
N SER A 162 19.91 7.34 -10.06
CA SER A 162 19.99 7.29 -8.59
C SER A 162 21.41 7.45 -8.04
N THR A 163 22.44 7.18 -8.85
CA THR A 163 23.85 7.33 -8.46
C THR A 163 24.41 8.72 -8.76
N GLN A 164 23.65 9.60 -9.41
CA GLN A 164 24.08 10.96 -9.68
C GLN A 164 24.17 11.77 -8.37
N GLY A 165 25.23 12.55 -8.19
CA GLY A 165 25.48 13.29 -6.95
C GLY A 165 24.43 14.34 -6.57
N ASN A 166 23.61 14.77 -7.54
CA ASN A 166 22.49 15.70 -7.33
C ASN A 166 21.13 14.99 -7.17
N PHE A 167 21.08 13.66 -7.22
CA PHE A 167 19.86 12.91 -6.96
C PHE A 167 19.41 13.06 -5.51
N ARG A 168 18.10 13.20 -5.32
CA ARG A 168 17.45 13.30 -4.01
C ARG A 168 16.42 12.18 -3.92
N ALA A 169 16.69 11.16 -3.12
CA ALA A 169 15.72 10.09 -2.86
C ALA A 169 14.47 10.65 -2.18
N ALA A 170 13.30 10.08 -2.46
CA ALA A 170 12.08 10.44 -1.77
C ALA A 170 12.18 10.07 -0.28
N PRO A 171 11.82 10.98 0.65
CA PRO A 171 11.85 10.68 2.07
C PRO A 171 10.72 9.73 2.46
N THR A 172 11.02 8.73 3.30
CA THR A 172 10.03 7.75 3.77
C THR A 172 9.22 8.23 4.98
N ASN A 173 9.71 9.24 5.69
CA ASN A 173 9.02 9.91 6.79
C ASN A 173 9.49 11.38 6.93
N ARG A 174 8.76 12.17 7.71
CA ARG A 174 9.09 13.59 7.96
C ARG A 174 10.41 13.76 8.73
N ASP A 175 10.74 12.83 9.62
CA ASP A 175 11.90 12.94 10.53
C ASP A 175 13.24 12.66 9.83
N SER A 176 13.22 11.95 8.70
CA SER A 176 14.42 11.60 7.92
C SER A 176 14.86 12.68 6.93
N ALA A 177 14.14 13.81 6.83
CA ALA A 177 14.37 14.83 5.80
C ALA A 177 14.33 16.25 6.36
N GLY A 178 15.20 17.12 5.82
CA GLY A 178 15.04 18.57 5.99
C GLY A 178 13.66 19.05 5.52
N ALA A 179 13.12 20.09 6.17
CA ALA A 179 11.79 20.61 5.88
C ALA A 179 11.60 21.01 4.41
N ASP A 180 12.67 21.50 3.78
CA ASP A 180 12.76 21.79 2.35
C ASP A 180 12.56 20.53 1.50
N ARG A 181 13.30 19.45 1.79
CA ARG A 181 13.21 18.18 1.05
C ARG A 181 11.84 17.54 1.18
N PHE A 182 11.22 17.62 2.35
CA PHE A 182 9.86 17.12 2.56
C PHE A 182 8.84 17.92 1.74
N TYR A 183 8.91 19.26 1.77
CA TYR A 183 8.03 20.12 0.97
C TYR A 183 8.17 19.83 -0.53
N LEU A 184 9.41 19.65 -1.00
CA LEU A 184 9.66 19.30 -2.40
C LEU A 184 9.09 17.94 -2.79
N SER A 185 9.10 16.96 -1.90
CA SER A 185 8.45 15.68 -2.13
C SER A 185 6.94 15.87 -2.37
N LEU A 186 6.26 16.67 -1.54
CA LEU A 186 4.83 16.93 -1.69
C LEU A 186 4.50 17.66 -3.00
N LEU A 187 5.32 18.65 -3.38
CA LEU A 187 5.18 19.35 -4.66
C LEU A 187 5.32 18.38 -5.83
N ASN A 188 6.34 17.52 -5.80
CA ASN A 188 6.58 16.53 -6.84
C ASN A 188 5.44 15.51 -6.92
N GLU A 189 4.94 15.04 -5.79
CA GLU A 189 3.79 14.14 -5.76
C GLU A 189 2.54 14.76 -6.40
N ARG A 190 2.30 16.05 -6.12
CA ARG A 190 1.21 16.80 -6.73
C ARG A 190 1.38 16.92 -8.26
N ILE A 191 2.60 17.23 -8.73
CA ILE A 191 2.91 17.31 -10.17
C ILE A 191 2.64 15.96 -10.84
N VAL A 192 3.19 14.86 -10.30
CA VAL A 192 3.02 13.51 -10.87
C VAL A 192 1.54 13.14 -10.96
N ARG A 193 0.77 13.39 -9.89
CA ARG A 193 -0.67 13.10 -9.85
C ARG A 193 -1.42 13.83 -10.96
N GLU A 194 -1.19 15.13 -11.10
CA GLU A 194 -1.86 15.94 -12.12
C GLU A 194 -1.43 15.56 -13.54
N VAL A 195 -0.16 15.22 -13.78
CA VAL A 195 0.31 14.73 -15.09
C VAL A 195 -0.37 13.41 -15.45
N LEU A 196 -0.39 12.44 -14.53
CA LEU A 196 -1.06 11.15 -14.75
C LEU A 196 -2.55 11.33 -15.02
N GLN A 197 -3.21 12.28 -14.34
CA GLN A 197 -4.62 12.57 -14.53
C GLN A 197 -4.90 13.29 -15.85
N ARG A 198 -4.13 14.34 -16.16
CA ARG A 198 -4.25 15.15 -17.39
C ARG A 198 -4.11 14.27 -18.64
N ASP A 199 -3.13 13.37 -18.62
CA ASP A 199 -2.79 12.51 -19.77
C ASP A 199 -3.63 11.22 -19.80
N GLY A 200 -4.58 11.05 -18.87
CA GLY A 200 -5.49 9.90 -18.83
C GLY A 200 -4.85 8.58 -18.36
N TYR A 201 -3.63 8.60 -17.84
CA TYR A 201 -2.90 7.40 -17.40
C TYR A 201 -3.50 6.73 -16.15
N THR A 202 -4.36 7.42 -15.39
CA THR A 202 -4.99 6.88 -14.18
C THR A 202 -5.90 5.67 -14.41
N THR A 203 -6.33 5.41 -15.65
CA THR A 203 -7.10 4.20 -15.98
C THR A 203 -6.23 2.93 -15.95
N HIS A 204 -4.98 3.06 -16.37
CA HIS A 204 -4.04 1.94 -16.54
C HIS A 204 -3.00 1.85 -15.40
N VAL A 205 -2.66 2.98 -14.77
CA VAL A 205 -1.75 3.04 -13.62
C VAL A 205 -2.54 2.81 -12.35
N LYS A 206 -2.46 1.59 -11.78
CA LYS A 206 -3.18 1.25 -10.53
C LYS A 206 -2.51 1.81 -9.29
N ARG A 207 -1.19 1.95 -9.34
CA ARG A 207 -0.38 2.51 -8.25
C ARG A 207 0.88 3.14 -8.83
N TRP A 208 1.38 4.17 -8.16
CA TRP A 208 2.71 4.70 -8.40
C TRP A 208 3.41 5.06 -7.09
N GLU A 209 4.73 5.17 -7.14
CA GLU A 209 5.59 5.55 -6.03
C GLU A 209 6.65 6.53 -6.53
N GLN A 210 6.89 7.61 -5.78
CA GLN A 210 8.01 8.50 -6.05
C GLN A 210 9.31 7.89 -5.51
N LEU A 211 10.29 7.69 -6.38
CA LEU A 211 11.60 7.16 -5.99
C LEU A 211 12.57 8.28 -5.59
N GLY A 212 12.46 9.43 -6.26
CA GLY A 212 13.27 10.60 -6.00
C GLY A 212 13.22 11.59 -7.14
N TRP A 213 14.11 12.56 -7.13
CA TRP A 213 14.18 13.57 -8.16
C TRP A 213 15.59 14.15 -8.33
N ILE A 214 15.82 14.72 -9.50
CA ILE A 214 16.90 15.65 -9.78
C ILE A 214 16.29 17.03 -9.99
N ARG A 215 16.95 18.06 -9.46
CA ARG A 215 16.58 19.44 -9.72
C ARG A 215 17.79 20.24 -10.18
N GLU A 216 17.69 20.75 -11.40
CA GLU A 216 18.67 21.64 -11.99
C GLU A 216 18.19 23.09 -11.84
N LEU A 217 19.12 24.02 -11.72
CA LEU A 217 18.86 25.46 -11.66
C LEU A 217 19.44 26.13 -12.93
N PRO A 218 18.71 26.11 -14.07
CA PRO A 218 19.16 26.79 -15.29
C PRO A 218 19.34 28.30 -15.09
N SER A 219 18.59 28.90 -14.17
CA SER A 219 18.72 30.30 -13.78
C SER A 219 18.27 30.52 -12.32
N ASN A 220 18.44 31.73 -11.80
CA ASN A 220 18.03 32.07 -10.42
C ASN A 220 16.54 31.84 -10.16
N CYS A 221 15.70 31.96 -11.18
CA CYS A 221 14.25 31.82 -11.07
C CYS A 221 13.70 30.59 -11.78
N ARG A 222 14.44 29.92 -12.66
CA ARG A 222 13.95 28.73 -13.37
C ARG A 222 14.43 27.46 -12.70
N ARG A 223 13.55 26.48 -12.57
CA ARG A 223 13.86 25.14 -12.06
C ARG A 223 13.52 24.13 -13.14
N ARG A 224 14.44 23.21 -13.42
CA ARG A 224 14.15 22.02 -14.22
C ARG A 224 14.13 20.82 -13.29
N SER A 225 13.04 20.06 -13.31
CA SER A 225 12.85 18.91 -12.43
C SER A 225 12.68 17.65 -13.24
N THR A 226 13.38 16.61 -12.83
CA THR A 226 13.18 15.23 -13.28
C THR A 226 12.74 14.44 -12.07
N ILE A 227 11.46 14.09 -12.02
CA ILE A 227 10.87 13.30 -10.92
C ILE A 227 10.85 11.84 -11.38
N VAL A 228 11.53 10.96 -10.67
CA VAL A 228 11.58 9.54 -11.02
C VAL A 228 10.53 8.79 -10.22
N ILE A 229 9.70 8.03 -10.93
CA ILE A 229 8.60 7.28 -10.36
C ILE A 229 8.63 5.82 -10.80
N LYS A 230 8.08 4.97 -9.95
CA LYS A 230 7.77 3.58 -10.24
C LYS A 230 6.27 3.45 -10.46
N LEU A 231 5.87 2.81 -11.55
CA LEU A 231 4.48 2.60 -11.93
C LEU A 231 4.15 1.11 -11.86
N TRP A 232 2.97 0.79 -11.33
CA TRP A 232 2.35 -0.54 -11.48
C TRP A 232 1.20 -0.39 -12.45
N THR A 233 1.38 -0.99 -13.62
CA THR A 233 0.55 -0.74 -14.81
C THR A 233 0.00 -2.03 -15.39
N GLU A 234 -1.14 -1.95 -16.07
CA GLU A 234 -1.60 -3.06 -16.91
C GLU A 234 -0.56 -3.37 -18.00
N PRO A 235 -0.42 -4.64 -18.46
CA PRO A 235 0.60 -5.03 -19.44
C PRO A 235 0.57 -4.26 -20.78
N THR A 236 -0.59 -3.69 -21.13
CA THR A 236 -0.82 -2.93 -22.35
C THR A 236 -0.44 -1.45 -22.24
N PHE A 237 -0.04 -0.98 -21.05
CA PHE A 237 0.28 0.42 -20.80
C PHE A 237 1.44 0.90 -21.66
N LYS A 238 1.20 2.00 -22.38
CA LYS A 238 2.20 2.78 -23.11
C LYS A 238 2.00 4.25 -22.74
N ALA A 239 3.10 4.97 -22.59
CA ALA A 239 3.07 6.43 -22.57
C ALA A 239 3.34 6.92 -23.99
N ASP A 240 2.58 7.92 -24.43
CA ASP A 240 2.72 8.56 -25.74
C ASP A 240 3.87 9.59 -25.76
#